data_AF-A0AAE3WNN6-F1
#
_entry.id   AF-A0AAE3WNN6-F1
#
_cell.length_a   1.000
_cell.length_b   1.000
_cell.length_c   1.000
_cell.angle_alpha   90.00
_cell.angle_beta   90.00
_cell.angle_gamma   90.00
#
_symmetry.space_group_name_H-M   'P 1'
#
loop_
_entity.id
_entity.type
_entity.pdbx_description
1 polymer ?
#
loop_
_entity_poly.entity_id
_entity_poly.type
_entity_poly.pdbx_seq_one_letter_code
_entity_poly.pdbx_strand_id
1 'polypeptide(L)'
;QYIDSWFVATNPNITFGIWRGYDKPKSLKTYGSMSYSQRTNNLWAQLMNAAYKIKPELIAPKQSFKMPGGIVRRSYCAVSGMLPSAVCSKAGLVESDYFNVNNVPTKVDDSLIEGNYVTVGDKKFLALDSTPKEFTQFGMILNPDFIKRMV
;
A
#
# COMPACT_ATOMS: atom_id res chain seq x y z
N GLN A 1 -19.54 10.40 -7.57
CA GLN A 1 -20.61 10.99 -6.73
C GLN A 1 -20.54 10.30 -5.36
N TYR A 2 -20.62 11.03 -4.25
CA TYR A 2 -20.57 10.42 -2.90
C TYR A 2 -22.00 10.35 -2.36
N ILE A 3 -22.72 9.26 -2.62
CA ILE A 3 -24.17 9.14 -2.30
C ILE A 3 -24.38 8.33 -1.02
N ASP A 4 -23.53 7.33 -0.83
CA ASP A 4 -23.55 6.42 0.29
C ASP A 4 -22.20 6.45 1.00
N SER A 5 -22.23 6.32 2.31
CA SER A 5 -21.04 6.21 3.13
C SER A 5 -21.20 5.04 4.06
N TRP A 6 -20.36 4.02 3.86
CA TRP A 6 -20.32 2.83 4.69
C TRP A 6 -19.03 2.83 5.48
N PHE A 7 -19.10 2.38 6.74
CA PHE A 7 -17.93 2.02 7.51
C PHE A 7 -18.23 0.73 8.26
N VAL A 8 -17.39 -0.28 8.05
CA VAL A 8 -17.53 -1.60 8.66
C VAL A 8 -16.20 -1.97 9.28
N ALA A 9 -16.23 -2.38 10.53
CA ALA A 9 -15.06 -2.92 11.22
C ALA A 9 -15.46 -4.10 12.09
N THR A 10 -14.47 -4.93 12.41
CA THR A 10 -14.67 -6.18 13.13
C THR A 10 -13.56 -6.40 14.13
N ASN A 11 -13.91 -7.04 15.25
CA ASN A 11 -13.00 -7.69 16.18
C ASN A 11 -13.39 -9.18 16.25
N PRO A 12 -12.65 -10.04 16.97
CA PRO A 12 -12.98 -11.47 17.03
C PRO A 12 -14.38 -11.83 17.56
N ASN A 13 -15.06 -10.92 18.26
CA ASN A 13 -16.37 -11.17 18.87
C ASN A 13 -17.54 -10.59 18.07
N ILE A 14 -17.34 -9.48 17.36
CA ILE A 14 -18.42 -8.76 16.66
C ILE A 14 -17.97 -8.12 15.35
N THR A 15 -18.94 -7.90 14.48
CA THR A 15 -18.84 -7.02 13.31
C THR A 15 -19.84 -5.90 13.47
N PHE A 16 -19.40 -4.66 13.26
CA PHE A 16 -20.27 -3.49 13.31
C PHE A 16 -20.09 -2.62 12.08
N GLY A 17 -21.18 -2.50 11.32
CA GLY A 17 -21.27 -1.67 10.13
C GLY A 17 -22.29 -0.56 10.32
N ILE A 18 -21.98 0.62 9.81
CA ILE A 18 -22.96 1.70 9.67
C ILE A 18 -23.03 2.14 8.22
N TRP A 19 -24.21 2.57 7.83
CA TRP A 19 -24.47 3.27 6.59
C TRP A 19 -25.00 4.65 6.89
N ARG A 20 -24.61 5.59 6.04
CA ARG A 20 -25.17 6.92 6.02
C ARG A 20 -25.45 7.33 4.58
N GLY A 21 -26.70 7.61 4.29
CA GLY A 21 -27.19 8.09 3.01
C GLY A 21 -28.52 8.83 3.18
N TYR A 22 -29.20 9.06 2.06
CA TYR A 22 -30.55 9.63 2.02
C TYR A 22 -31.49 8.65 1.35
N ASP A 23 -32.75 8.57 1.78
CA ASP A 23 -33.77 7.69 1.18
C ASP A 23 -33.93 7.92 -0.32
N LYS A 24 -33.82 9.18 -0.75
CA LYS A 24 -33.67 9.56 -2.15
C LYS A 24 -32.19 9.85 -2.42
N PRO A 25 -31.52 9.11 -3.31
CA PRO A 25 -30.09 9.27 -3.61
C PRO A 25 -29.69 10.73 -3.83
N LYS A 26 -28.93 11.29 -2.89
CA LYS A 26 -28.43 12.66 -2.94
C LYS A 26 -26.96 12.70 -2.54
N SER A 27 -26.25 13.71 -3.04
CA SER A 27 -24.85 13.91 -2.71
C SER A 27 -24.66 14.15 -1.21
N LEU A 28 -23.76 13.38 -0.59
CA LEU A 28 -23.26 13.56 0.77
C LEU A 28 -22.14 14.59 0.86
N LYS A 29 -21.72 15.20 -0.27
CA LYS A 29 -20.80 16.34 -0.24
C LYS A 29 -21.38 17.41 0.66
N THR A 30 -20.56 17.87 1.59
CA THR A 30 -20.91 18.92 2.53
C THR A 30 -19.91 20.04 2.36
N TYR A 31 -20.40 21.27 2.45
CA TYR A 31 -19.58 22.47 2.53
C TYR A 31 -19.34 22.72 4.02
N GLY A 32 -18.17 22.33 4.53
CA GLY A 32 -17.85 22.38 5.95
C GLY A 32 -16.50 21.72 6.25
N SER A 33 -16.09 21.72 7.52
CA SER A 33 -14.77 21.23 7.95
C SER A 33 -14.62 19.71 7.92
N MET A 34 -15.73 18.95 7.96
CA MET A 34 -15.69 17.49 7.93
C MET A 34 -16.18 16.93 6.60
N SER A 35 -15.38 16.08 5.99
CA SER A 35 -15.76 15.30 4.82
C SER A 35 -16.92 14.35 5.11
N TYR A 36 -17.54 13.83 4.05
CA TYR A 36 -18.62 12.85 4.18
C TYR A 36 -18.18 11.59 4.96
N SER A 37 -16.95 11.13 4.74
CA SER A 37 -16.36 9.95 5.38
C SER A 37 -16.01 10.21 6.84
N GLN A 38 -15.44 11.38 7.16
CA GLN A 38 -15.14 11.76 8.54
C GLN A 38 -16.39 11.77 9.41
N ARG A 39 -17.51 12.27 8.90
CA ARG A 39 -18.80 12.26 9.62
C ARG A 39 -19.28 10.84 9.92
N THR A 40 -19.14 9.91 8.97
CA THR A 40 -19.51 8.50 9.17
C THR A 40 -18.56 7.84 10.17
N ASN A 41 -17.25 8.00 10.01
CA ASN A 41 -16.25 7.45 10.94
C ASN A 41 -16.44 7.98 12.37
N ASN A 42 -16.74 9.27 12.54
CA ASN A 42 -16.99 9.87 13.84
C ASN A 42 -18.26 9.31 14.49
N LEU A 43 -19.34 9.11 13.72
CA LEU A 43 -20.56 8.48 14.22
C LEU A 43 -20.29 7.02 14.65
N TRP A 44 -19.57 6.24 13.83
CA TRP A 44 -19.18 4.88 14.17
C TRP A 44 -18.38 4.85 15.49
N ALA A 45 -17.39 5.73 15.63
CA ALA A 45 -16.57 5.81 16.83
C ALA A 45 -17.38 6.17 18.08
N GLN A 46 -18.32 7.11 17.97
CA GLN A 46 -19.22 7.47 19.09
C GLN A 46 -20.10 6.29 19.51
N LEU A 47 -20.69 5.57 18.55
CA LEU A 47 -21.52 4.40 18.82
C LEU A 47 -20.72 3.28 19.48
N MET A 48 -19.51 2.99 18.97
CA MET A 48 -18.65 1.95 19.51
C MET A 48 -18.08 2.33 20.88
N ASN A 49 -17.77 3.59 21.13
CA ASN A 49 -17.38 4.07 22.46
C ASN A 49 -18.54 3.98 23.46
N ALA A 50 -19.77 4.26 23.03
CA ALA A 50 -20.96 4.06 23.87
C ALA A 50 -21.17 2.58 24.19
N ALA A 51 -21.03 1.69 23.20
CA ALA A 51 -21.11 0.25 23.40
C ALA A 51 -20.00 -0.26 24.34
N TYR A 52 -18.77 0.25 24.21
CA TYR A 52 -17.62 -0.10 25.05
C TYR A 52 -17.88 0.22 26.53
N LYS A 53 -18.51 1.36 26.83
CA LYS A 53 -18.87 1.74 28.21
C LYS A 53 -19.83 0.74 28.87
N ILE A 54 -20.62 -0.01 28.09
CA ILE A 54 -21.60 -0.98 28.60
C ILE A 54 -21.03 -2.40 28.59
N LYS A 55 -20.34 -2.81 27.52
CA LYS A 55 -19.76 -4.15 27.34
C LYS A 55 -18.32 -4.09 26.83
N PRO A 56 -17.33 -3.72 27.68
CA PRO A 56 -15.96 -3.52 27.24
C PRO A 56 -15.31 -4.79 26.68
N GLU A 57 -15.58 -5.96 27.26
CA GLU A 57 -15.02 -7.25 26.79
C GLU A 57 -15.53 -7.66 25.40
N LEU A 58 -16.71 -7.18 25.01
CA LEU A 58 -17.28 -7.42 23.68
C LEU A 58 -16.60 -6.52 22.62
N ILE A 59 -16.33 -5.26 22.98
CA ILE A 59 -15.82 -4.25 22.05
C ILE A 59 -14.29 -4.26 21.95
N ALA A 60 -13.60 -4.54 23.05
CA ALA A 60 -12.15 -4.67 23.12
C ALA A 60 -11.75 -6.04 23.70
N PRO A 61 -12.00 -7.14 22.97
CA PRO A 61 -11.54 -8.46 23.40
C PRO A 61 -10.02 -8.49 23.51
N LYS A 62 -9.50 -9.26 24.48
CA LYS A 62 -8.06 -9.52 24.62
C LYS A 62 -7.49 -10.38 23.49
N GLN A 63 -8.35 -11.09 22.76
CA GLN A 63 -7.96 -11.96 21.67
C GLN A 63 -7.80 -11.15 20.38
N SER A 64 -6.78 -11.51 19.61
CA SER A 64 -6.57 -11.01 18.25
C SER A 64 -6.93 -12.09 17.23
N PHE A 65 -7.17 -11.68 15.98
CA PHE A 65 -7.29 -12.63 14.89
C PHE A 65 -6.02 -13.48 14.78
N LYS A 66 -6.19 -14.80 14.67
CA LYS A 66 -5.08 -15.71 14.42
C LYS A 66 -4.74 -15.70 12.93
N MET A 67 -3.44 -15.68 12.61
CA MET A 67 -3.00 -15.82 11.23
C MET A 67 -3.43 -17.19 10.70
N PRO A 68 -4.20 -17.25 9.59
CA PRO A 68 -4.56 -18.52 9.00
C PRO A 68 -3.32 -19.21 8.42
N GLY A 69 -3.36 -20.55 8.35
CA GLY A 69 -2.35 -21.31 7.65
C GLY A 69 -2.26 -20.92 6.17
N GLY A 70 -1.08 -21.08 5.56
CA GLY A 70 -0.86 -20.72 4.16
C GLY A 70 -0.60 -19.23 3.93
N ILE A 71 -0.53 -18.40 4.98
CA ILE A 71 -0.02 -17.04 4.90
C ILE A 71 1.41 -17.01 5.43
N VAL A 72 2.32 -16.41 4.67
CA VAL A 72 3.75 -16.30 5.00
C VAL A 72 4.22 -14.87 4.85
N ARG A 73 5.12 -14.42 5.72
CA ARG A 73 5.81 -13.13 5.54
C ARG A 73 7.01 -13.32 4.62
N ARG A 74 7.15 -12.50 3.58
CA ARG A 74 8.28 -12.51 2.65
C ARG A 74 8.75 -11.09 2.35
N SER A 75 10.04 -10.97 2.11
CA SER A 75 10.63 -9.71 1.65
C SER A 75 10.55 -9.60 0.13
N TYR A 76 10.38 -8.39 -0.36
CA TYR A 76 10.27 -8.07 -1.78
C TYR A 76 10.88 -6.71 -2.09
N CYS A 77 11.23 -6.47 -3.35
CA CYS A 77 11.66 -5.16 -3.81
C CYS A 77 10.46 -4.25 -4.02
N ALA A 78 10.42 -3.09 -3.35
CA ALA A 78 9.29 -2.15 -3.40
C ALA A 78 8.97 -1.62 -4.81
N VAL A 79 9.94 -1.67 -5.73
CA VAL A 79 9.78 -1.23 -7.12
C VAL A 79 9.04 -2.26 -7.97
N SER A 80 9.40 -3.54 -7.85
CA SER A 80 8.90 -4.59 -8.75
C SER A 80 7.91 -5.56 -8.12
N GLY A 81 7.83 -5.62 -6.79
CA GLY A 81 7.10 -6.67 -6.08
C GLY A 81 7.80 -8.03 -6.10
N MET A 82 8.99 -8.13 -6.68
CA MET A 82 9.74 -9.39 -6.86
C MET A 82 10.71 -9.67 -5.70
N LEU A 83 11.35 -10.83 -5.69
CA LEU A 83 12.35 -11.15 -4.66
C LEU A 83 13.48 -10.10 -4.68
N PRO A 84 13.97 -9.64 -3.51
CA PRO A 84 14.99 -8.60 -3.45
C PRO A 84 16.25 -8.97 -4.23
N SER A 85 16.68 -8.09 -5.13
CA SER A 85 18.00 -8.14 -5.75
C SER A 85 19.04 -7.48 -4.83
N ALA A 86 20.33 -7.71 -5.12
CA ALA A 86 21.41 -7.00 -4.43
C ALA A 86 21.31 -5.48 -4.64
N VAL A 87 20.94 -5.04 -5.84
CA VAL A 87 20.79 -3.62 -6.17
C VAL A 87 19.62 -3.01 -5.39
N CYS A 88 18.47 -3.69 -5.35
CA CYS A 88 17.33 -3.23 -4.56
C CYS A 88 17.64 -3.19 -3.06
N SER A 89 18.41 -4.16 -2.57
CA SER A 89 18.89 -4.19 -1.17
C SER A 89 19.81 -3.01 -0.86
N LYS A 90 20.80 -2.72 -1.72
CA LYS A 90 21.68 -1.55 -1.58
C LYS A 90 20.92 -0.23 -1.67
N ALA A 91 19.85 -0.18 -2.47
CA ALA A 91 18.98 0.98 -2.59
C ALA A 91 18.11 1.22 -1.34
N GLY A 92 18.08 0.28 -0.38
CA GLY A 92 17.21 0.36 0.79
C GLY A 92 15.72 0.20 0.45
N LEU A 93 15.40 -0.46 -0.66
CA LEU A 93 14.04 -0.61 -1.18
C LEU A 93 13.44 -1.98 -0.90
N VAL A 94 13.95 -2.68 0.12
CA VAL A 94 13.46 -4.00 0.51
C VAL A 94 12.38 -3.83 1.58
N GLU A 95 11.17 -4.23 1.23
CA GLU A 95 10.01 -4.22 2.11
C GLU A 95 9.60 -5.66 2.46
N SER A 96 8.68 -5.83 3.40
CA SER A 96 8.16 -7.15 3.77
C SER A 96 6.67 -7.13 4.03
N ASP A 97 5.95 -8.05 3.39
CA ASP A 97 4.50 -8.18 3.51
C ASP A 97 4.06 -9.65 3.63
N TYR A 98 2.77 -9.87 3.80
CA TYR A 98 2.12 -11.17 3.88
C TYR A 98 1.66 -11.64 2.50
N PHE A 99 1.98 -12.89 2.19
CA PHE A 99 1.64 -13.55 0.95
C PHE A 99 0.89 -14.84 1.23
N ASN A 100 -0.04 -15.20 0.34
CA ASN A 100 -0.42 -16.61 0.24
C ASN A 100 0.80 -17.41 -0.22
N VAL A 101 1.10 -18.52 0.45
CA VAL A 101 2.25 -19.39 0.16
C VAL A 101 2.32 -19.83 -1.30
N ASN A 102 1.19 -19.97 -1.97
CA ASN A 102 1.10 -20.36 -3.37
C ASN A 102 1.38 -19.21 -4.35
N ASN A 103 1.38 -17.96 -3.86
CA ASN A 103 1.51 -16.75 -4.66
C ASN A 103 2.72 -15.90 -4.23
N VAL A 104 3.74 -16.52 -3.65
CA VAL A 104 4.99 -15.82 -3.30
C VAL A 104 5.76 -15.46 -4.57
N PRO A 105 6.45 -14.30 -4.62
CA PRO A 105 7.34 -13.98 -5.73
C PRO A 105 8.45 -15.03 -5.86
N THR A 106 8.66 -15.54 -7.07
CA THR A 106 9.68 -16.57 -7.35
C THR A 106 10.82 -16.04 -8.23
N LYS A 107 10.64 -14.90 -8.88
CA LYS A 107 11.66 -14.24 -9.69
C LYS A 107 12.41 -13.21 -8.84
N VAL A 108 13.71 -13.11 -9.07
CA VAL A 108 14.54 -12.05 -8.50
C VAL A 108 14.30 -10.77 -9.29
N ASP A 109 14.18 -9.67 -8.55
CA ASP A 109 14.05 -8.33 -9.06
C ASP A 109 15.15 -8.00 -10.08
N ASP A 110 14.74 -7.45 -11.22
CA ASP A 110 15.60 -6.88 -12.26
C ASP A 110 15.19 -5.44 -12.59
N SER A 111 14.38 -4.80 -11.74
CA SER A 111 13.90 -3.44 -11.99
C SER A 111 14.97 -2.38 -11.78
N LEU A 112 15.97 -2.66 -10.94
CA LEU A 112 17.09 -1.77 -10.68
C LEU A 112 18.40 -2.41 -11.14
N ILE A 113 19.22 -1.61 -11.80
CA ILE A 113 20.56 -1.99 -12.25
C ILE A 113 21.58 -0.97 -11.76
N GLU A 114 22.82 -1.41 -11.59
CA GLU A 114 23.98 -0.54 -11.42
C GLU A 114 24.60 -0.28 -12.80
N GLY A 115 24.92 0.96 -13.12
CA GLY A 115 25.50 1.31 -14.41
C GLY A 115 25.86 2.78 -14.53
N ASN A 116 26.51 3.11 -15.65
CA ASN A 116 26.75 4.48 -16.02
C ASN A 116 25.45 5.09 -16.52
N TYR A 117 25.12 6.29 -16.04
CA TYR A 117 23.95 7.04 -16.46
C TYR A 117 24.33 8.49 -16.75
N VAL A 118 23.48 9.15 -17.53
CA VAL A 118 23.50 10.60 -17.73
C VAL A 118 22.23 11.21 -17.16
N THR A 119 22.34 12.43 -16.68
CA THR A 119 21.19 13.20 -16.19
C THR A 119 20.83 14.25 -17.23
N VAL A 120 19.63 14.16 -17.80
CA VAL A 120 19.09 15.14 -18.73
C VAL A 120 17.86 15.78 -18.10
N GLY A 121 17.99 17.04 -17.67
CA GLY A 121 17.04 17.68 -16.76
C GLY A 121 17.00 16.95 -15.43
N ASP A 122 15.81 16.57 -14.96
CA ASP A 122 15.64 15.84 -13.69
C ASP A 122 15.55 14.32 -13.86
N LYS A 123 15.85 13.81 -15.08
CA LYS A 123 15.71 12.39 -15.41
C LYS A 123 17.07 11.74 -15.64
N LYS A 124 17.23 10.54 -15.07
CA LYS A 124 18.39 9.68 -15.32
C LYS A 124 18.12 8.75 -16.48
N PHE A 125 19.07 8.65 -17.40
CA PHE A 125 19.05 7.75 -18.55
C PHE A 125 20.29 6.86 -18.53
N LEU A 126 20.12 5.59 -18.89
CA LEU A 126 21.26 4.68 -19.03
C LEU A 126 22.21 5.23 -20.11
N ALA A 127 23.50 5.31 -19.80
CA ALA A 127 24.49 5.77 -20.76
C ALA A 127 24.66 4.72 -21.87
N LEU A 128 24.65 5.18 -23.12
CA LEU A 128 24.98 4.37 -24.29
C LEU A 128 26.51 4.26 -24.44
N ASP A 129 26.98 3.28 -25.20
CA ASP A 129 28.42 3.12 -25.52
C ASP A 129 29.02 4.36 -26.22
N SER A 130 28.18 5.12 -26.94
CA SER A 130 28.55 6.38 -27.60
C SER A 130 28.56 7.60 -26.67
N THR A 131 28.15 7.44 -25.40
CA THR A 131 28.07 8.54 -24.44
C THR A 131 29.48 8.85 -23.92
N PRO A 132 30.01 10.08 -24.10
CA PRO A 132 31.34 10.41 -23.63
C PRO A 132 31.44 10.23 -22.10
N LYS A 133 32.53 9.60 -21.65
CA LYS A 133 32.69 9.19 -20.24
C LYS A 133 32.64 10.38 -19.29
N GLU A 134 33.08 11.55 -19.75
CA GLU A 134 33.10 12.78 -18.95
C GLU A 134 31.69 13.25 -18.54
N PHE A 135 30.64 12.82 -19.26
CA PHE A 135 29.25 13.15 -18.95
C PHE A 135 28.52 12.06 -18.17
N THR A 136 29.17 10.94 -17.90
CA THR A 136 28.54 9.79 -17.23
C THR A 136 28.84 9.77 -15.72
N GLN A 137 27.88 9.25 -14.95
CA GLN A 137 28.03 8.96 -13.53
C GLN A 137 27.67 7.49 -13.27
N PHE A 138 28.41 6.82 -12.40
CA PHE A 138 28.07 5.45 -11.98
C PHE A 138 27.07 5.48 -10.82
N GLY A 139 26.02 4.67 -10.90
CA GLY A 139 25.09 4.48 -9.78
C GLY A 139 23.92 3.59 -10.13
N MET A 140 22.89 3.63 -9.28
CA MET A 140 21.66 2.85 -9.46
C MET A 140 20.67 3.59 -10.36
N ILE A 141 20.06 2.87 -11.30
CA ILE A 141 19.06 3.37 -12.24
C ILE A 141 17.97 2.33 -12.49
N LEU A 142 16.77 2.79 -12.85
CA LEU A 142 15.67 1.94 -13.28
C LEU A 142 16.03 1.26 -14.61
N ASN A 143 15.90 -0.06 -14.67
CA ASN A 143 16.16 -0.86 -15.84
C ASN A 143 15.19 -0.49 -16.98
N PRO A 144 15.68 0.01 -18.13
CA PRO A 144 14.82 0.35 -19.26
C PRO A 144 13.95 -0.80 -19.75
N ASP A 145 14.44 -2.04 -19.69
CA ASP A 145 13.65 -3.21 -20.11
C ASP A 145 12.55 -3.55 -19.10
N PHE A 146 12.76 -3.25 -17.81
CA PHE A 146 11.68 -3.31 -16.83
C PHE A 146 10.59 -2.28 -17.14
N ILE A 147 10.98 -1.04 -17.48
CA ILE A 147 10.03 0.03 -17.86
C ILE A 147 9.20 -0.40 -19.08
N LYS A 148 9.84 -0.95 -20.13
CA LYS A 148 9.14 -1.43 -21.34
C LYS A 148 8.13 -2.54 -21.05
N ARG A 149 8.32 -3.34 -19.99
CA ARG A 149 7.35 -4.40 -19.61
C ARG A 149 6.16 -3.87 -18.82
N MET A 150 6.25 -2.66 -18.26
CA MET A 150 5.17 -2.04 -17.48
C MET A 150 4.18 -1.23 -18.33
N VAL A 151 4.58 -0.85 -19.54
CA VAL A 151 3.81 0.04 -20.43
C VAL A 151 3.24 -0.75 -21.61
#